data_AF-A0A5C5W6J8-F1
#
_entry.id   AF-A0A5C5W6J8-F1
#
_cell.length_a   1.000
_cell.length_b   1.000
_cell.length_c   1.000
_cell.angle_alpha   90.00
_cell.angle_beta   90.00
_cell.angle_gamma   90.00
#
_symmetry.space_group_name_H-M   'P 1'
#
loop_
_entity.id
_entity.type
_entity.pdbx_description
1 polymer ?
#
loop_
_entity_poly.entity_id
_entity_poly.type
_entity_poly.pdbx_seq_one_letter_code
_entity_poly.pdbx_strand_id
1 'polypeptide(L)'
;MSISSLKAVLVAPAVASLAVFAALAAASLAPGQVAQPPATRPAPGAQPGALPRNRFEMIQRRLERELDLDEPQKAQLAALAARHAELVAEDRRAGRKIAALYRELRDARQAADAPRVEQLQAQIAELESRRRADGLEGDPLGPFLQAAGGLMRPEQREKFEAIRHELVDQTRDGTALRELVRTLPDELKLDEPQRSKFDELVAQMREQAGVEAGRGDELRQLYEEQHAAREAGDEARAASLAAKIEELRPNPRRRFEKLFDELEPVLNDGQKAALAEIRESTLAGGGHAEGDELRLMLRLAKRIELSDEQKQKLREIERATATLERRLARRDAAGRKTLGENVKRDLLEMMTEPQRQEFEKLLEEARARAGDRREKAR
;
A
#
# COMPACT_ATOMS: atom_id res chain seq x y z
N MET A 1 -40.29 -22.84 -60.85
CA MET A 1 -41.23 -23.80 -60.22
C MET A 1 -40.51 -24.38 -59.02
N SER A 2 -40.92 -24.29 -57.76
CA SER A 2 -42.13 -23.78 -57.13
C SER A 2 -41.71 -23.19 -55.77
N ILE A 3 -42.27 -22.04 -55.41
CA ILE A 3 -42.03 -21.32 -54.16
C ILE A 3 -43.15 -21.73 -53.19
N SER A 4 -42.80 -22.26 -52.01
CA SER A 4 -43.69 -22.51 -50.85
C SER A 4 -42.75 -22.86 -49.69
N SER A 5 -42.77 -22.26 -48.50
CA SER A 5 -43.92 -21.97 -47.67
C SER A 5 -43.52 -20.93 -46.60
N LEU A 6 -44.27 -19.83 -46.53
CA LEU A 6 -44.30 -18.90 -45.41
C LEU A 6 -45.11 -19.54 -44.27
N LYS A 7 -44.53 -19.64 -43.08
CA LYS A 7 -45.32 -19.75 -41.84
C LYS A 7 -45.12 -18.50 -41.00
N ALA A 8 -46.20 -17.73 -40.94
CA ALA A 8 -46.40 -16.58 -40.08
C ALA A 8 -46.36 -17.02 -38.60
N VAL A 9 -45.58 -16.31 -37.79
CA VAL A 9 -45.71 -16.33 -36.33
C VAL A 9 -46.38 -15.02 -35.93
N LEU A 10 -47.57 -15.16 -35.33
CA LEU A 10 -48.39 -14.08 -34.82
C LEU A 10 -47.64 -13.26 -33.77
N VAL A 11 -47.64 -11.94 -33.98
CA VAL A 11 -47.41 -10.94 -32.94
C VAL A 11 -48.74 -10.70 -32.24
N ALA A 12 -48.79 -10.94 -30.93
CA ALA A 12 -49.89 -10.49 -30.06
C ALA A 12 -49.31 -9.56 -28.97
N PRO A 13 -49.83 -8.33 -28.81
CA PRO A 13 -49.45 -7.44 -27.73
C PRO A 13 -50.39 -7.65 -26.55
N ALA A 14 -49.88 -8.14 -25.42
CA ALA A 14 -50.61 -8.16 -24.15
C ALA A 14 -50.09 -7.03 -23.26
N VAL A 15 -50.78 -5.90 -23.35
CA VAL A 15 -50.74 -4.79 -22.40
C VAL A 15 -51.35 -5.28 -21.08
N ALA A 16 -50.51 -5.47 -20.06
CA ALA A 16 -50.97 -5.61 -18.67
C ALA A 16 -50.60 -4.32 -17.93
N SER A 17 -51.61 -3.48 -17.75
CA SER A 17 -51.52 -2.23 -17.00
C SER A 17 -51.57 -2.48 -15.49
N LEU A 18 -50.84 -1.64 -14.77
CA LEU A 18 -51.17 -1.01 -13.48
C LEU A 18 -52.13 -1.75 -12.54
N ALA A 19 -51.65 -2.08 -11.34
CA ALA A 19 -52.12 -1.45 -10.09
C ALA A 19 -51.67 -2.25 -8.85
N VAL A 20 -50.47 -1.98 -8.32
CA VAL A 20 -50.18 -2.10 -6.88
C VAL A 20 -49.01 -1.15 -6.58
N PHE A 21 -49.27 -0.03 -5.91
CA PHE A 21 -48.39 0.73 -5.01
C PHE A 21 -48.85 2.20 -4.95
N ALA A 22 -50.05 2.41 -4.40
CA ALA A 22 -50.51 3.70 -3.92
C ALA A 22 -51.30 3.47 -2.62
N ALA A 23 -50.57 3.27 -1.52
CA ALA A 23 -51.14 3.28 -0.18
C ALA A 23 -50.03 3.51 0.87
N LEU A 24 -49.44 4.72 0.90
CA LEU A 24 -48.75 5.21 2.09
C LEU A 24 -48.57 6.74 2.04
N ALA A 25 -49.68 7.46 1.99
CA ALA A 25 -49.71 8.90 2.23
C ALA A 25 -51.07 9.31 2.82
N ALA A 26 -51.30 8.98 4.09
CA ALA A 26 -52.23 9.68 5.00
C ALA A 26 -52.25 8.97 6.36
N ALA A 27 -51.17 9.10 7.15
CA ALA A 27 -51.23 8.83 8.58
C ALA A 27 -50.37 9.88 9.31
N SER A 28 -51.08 10.81 9.95
CA SER A 28 -50.69 11.51 11.17
C SER A 28 -49.34 12.25 11.18
N LEU A 29 -49.44 13.55 10.95
CA LEU A 29 -48.70 14.56 11.71
C LEU A 29 -48.84 14.27 13.21
N ALA A 30 -47.80 13.68 13.79
CA ALA A 30 -47.50 13.74 15.21
C ALA A 30 -46.01 14.12 15.33
N PRO A 31 -45.63 15.08 16.20
CA PRO A 31 -44.23 15.36 16.47
C PRO A 31 -43.63 14.18 17.26
N GLY A 32 -43.25 13.12 16.53
CA GLY A 32 -42.48 12.02 17.06
C GLY A 32 -41.07 12.53 17.33
N GLN A 33 -40.71 12.61 18.61
CA GLN A 33 -39.34 12.70 19.07
C GLN A 33 -38.51 11.65 18.31
N VAL A 34 -37.64 12.11 17.42
CA VAL A 34 -36.55 11.29 16.91
C VAL A 34 -35.75 10.88 18.14
N ALA A 35 -35.84 9.61 18.52
CA ALA A 35 -35.01 9.06 19.57
C ALA A 35 -33.55 9.26 19.15
N GLN A 36 -32.92 10.27 19.74
CA GLN A 36 -31.49 10.49 19.68
C GLN A 36 -30.85 9.14 20.02
N PRO A 37 -29.94 8.60 19.17
CA PRO A 37 -29.15 7.44 19.58
C PRO A 37 -28.53 7.76 20.94
N PRO A 38 -28.52 6.82 21.90
CA PRO A 38 -28.09 7.11 23.26
C PRO A 38 -26.71 7.75 23.20
N ALA A 39 -26.60 8.97 23.74
CA ALA A 39 -25.35 9.69 23.85
C ALA A 39 -24.35 8.75 24.51
N THR A 40 -23.37 8.30 23.72
CA THR A 40 -22.31 7.44 24.19
C THR A 40 -21.53 8.27 25.19
N ARG A 41 -21.75 8.01 26.49
CA ARG A 41 -20.98 8.66 27.54
C ARG A 41 -19.50 8.42 27.22
N PRO A 42 -18.67 9.47 27.10
CA PRO A 42 -17.25 9.27 26.91
C PRO A 42 -16.72 8.45 28.08
N ALA A 43 -16.01 7.37 27.78
CA ALA A 43 -15.44 6.50 28.80
C ALA A 43 -14.63 7.35 29.79
N PRO A 44 -14.82 7.16 31.12
CA PRO A 44 -14.10 7.92 32.12
C PRO A 44 -12.60 7.61 31.96
N GLY A 45 -11.82 8.61 31.52
CA GLY A 45 -10.39 8.47 31.23
C GLY A 45 -9.91 9.02 29.88
N ALA A 46 -10.78 9.62 29.07
CA ALA A 46 -10.35 10.33 27.85
C ALA A 46 -9.55 11.59 28.22
N GLN A 47 -8.23 11.47 28.30
CA GLN A 47 -7.32 12.60 28.52
C GLN A 47 -7.44 13.61 27.36
N PRO A 48 -7.63 14.91 27.63
CA PRO A 48 -7.56 15.95 26.61
C PRO A 48 -6.14 16.00 26.07
N GLY A 49 -5.95 15.58 24.82
CA GLY A 49 -4.63 15.48 24.17
C GLY A 49 -4.26 14.09 23.66
N ALA A 50 -5.08 13.06 23.88
CA ALA A 50 -4.86 11.76 23.26
C ALA A 50 -4.87 11.89 21.72
N LEU A 51 -3.76 11.53 21.09
CA LEU A 51 -3.67 11.45 19.63
C LEU A 51 -4.78 10.52 19.11
N PRO A 52 -5.42 10.87 17.97
CA PRO A 52 -6.51 10.05 17.44
C PRO A 52 -6.02 8.61 17.25
N ARG A 53 -6.76 7.65 17.81
CA ARG A 53 -6.35 6.23 17.76
C ARG A 53 -6.53 5.65 16.36
N ASN A 54 -7.28 6.32 15.50
CA ASN A 54 -7.61 5.88 14.16
C ASN A 54 -7.25 6.94 13.09
N ARG A 55 -6.70 6.47 11.97
CA ARG A 55 -6.40 7.26 10.78
C ARG A 55 -7.62 8.01 10.23
N PHE A 56 -8.80 7.38 10.22
CA PHE A 56 -10.03 8.03 9.73
C PHE A 56 -10.43 9.23 10.62
N GLU A 57 -10.21 9.13 11.93
CA GLU A 57 -10.49 10.22 12.87
C GLU A 57 -9.50 11.39 12.67
N MET A 58 -8.22 11.10 12.37
CA MET A 58 -7.26 12.14 11.99
C MET A 58 -7.71 12.88 10.72
N ILE A 59 -8.13 12.14 9.70
CA ILE A 59 -8.58 12.72 8.44
C ILE A 59 -9.87 13.51 8.64
N GLN A 60 -10.83 12.98 9.39
CA GLN A 60 -12.05 13.68 9.78
C GLN A 60 -11.72 15.05 10.38
N ARG A 61 -10.92 15.10 11.46
CA ARG A 61 -10.56 16.36 12.12
C ARG A 61 -9.86 17.35 11.19
N ARG A 62 -9.09 16.84 10.21
CA ARG A 62 -8.47 17.66 9.17
C ARG A 62 -9.51 18.28 8.25
N LEU A 63 -10.41 17.48 7.71
CA LEU A 63 -11.50 17.94 6.85
C LEU A 63 -12.40 18.94 7.57
N GLU A 64 -12.75 18.70 8.83
CA GLU A 64 -13.54 19.63 9.66
C GLU A 64 -12.87 21.00 9.82
N ARG A 65 -11.55 21.02 10.01
CA ARG A 65 -10.76 22.24 10.18
C ARG A 65 -10.57 23.00 8.87
N GLU A 66 -10.36 22.28 7.78
CA GLU A 66 -9.98 22.89 6.51
C GLU A 66 -11.17 23.25 5.63
N LEU A 67 -12.33 22.61 5.78
CA LEU A 67 -13.48 22.79 4.88
C LEU A 67 -14.64 23.58 5.50
N ASP A 68 -14.45 24.11 6.71
CA ASP A 68 -15.47 24.88 7.43
C ASP A 68 -16.84 24.18 7.44
N LEU A 69 -16.83 22.88 7.77
CA LEU A 69 -18.02 22.04 7.75
C LEU A 69 -19.06 22.55 8.75
N ASP A 70 -20.33 22.50 8.39
CA ASP A 70 -21.42 22.77 9.33
C ASP A 70 -21.64 21.59 10.30
N GLU A 71 -22.39 21.80 11.38
CA GLU A 71 -22.63 20.77 12.39
C GLU A 71 -23.30 19.48 11.81
N PRO A 72 -24.29 19.58 10.90
CA PRO A 72 -24.79 18.40 10.19
C PRO A 72 -23.72 17.62 9.41
N GLN A 73 -22.88 18.30 8.63
CA GLN A 73 -21.78 17.70 7.87
C GLN A 73 -20.75 17.04 8.79
N LYS A 74 -20.38 17.70 9.90
CA LYS A 74 -19.47 17.15 10.91
C LYS A 74 -20.01 15.84 11.49
N ALA A 75 -21.29 15.82 11.88
CA ALA A 75 -21.93 14.63 12.43
C ALA A 75 -21.96 13.47 11.41
N GLN A 76 -22.29 13.77 10.14
CA GLN A 76 -22.27 12.79 9.06
C GLN A 76 -20.86 12.25 8.79
N LEU A 77 -19.86 13.13 8.76
CA LEU A 77 -18.46 12.75 8.54
C LEU A 77 -17.92 11.91 9.70
N ALA A 78 -18.27 12.23 10.94
CA ALA A 78 -17.90 11.44 12.13
C ALA A 78 -18.51 10.03 12.08
N ALA A 79 -19.80 9.91 11.73
CA ALA A 79 -20.45 8.62 11.55
C ALA A 79 -19.80 7.81 10.41
N LEU A 80 -19.45 8.47 9.31
CA LEU A 80 -18.75 7.86 8.19
C LEU A 80 -17.36 7.34 8.58
N ALA A 81 -16.60 8.13 9.34
CA ALA A 81 -15.28 7.76 9.84
C ALA A 81 -15.35 6.57 10.81
N ALA A 82 -16.32 6.56 11.72
CA ALA A 82 -16.56 5.44 12.65
C ALA A 82 -16.93 4.15 11.91
N ARG A 83 -17.79 4.23 10.89
CA ARG A 83 -18.16 3.08 10.07
C ARG A 83 -16.95 2.50 9.31
N HIS A 84 -16.15 3.34 8.66
CA HIS A 84 -14.96 2.87 7.94
C HIS A 84 -13.87 2.35 8.88
N ALA A 85 -13.76 2.93 10.07
CA ALA A 85 -12.91 2.42 11.13
C ALA A 85 -13.27 0.98 11.54
N GLU A 86 -14.56 0.68 11.68
CA GLU A 86 -15.06 -0.65 11.99
C GLU A 86 -14.83 -1.62 10.83
N LEU A 87 -15.17 -1.24 9.60
CA LEU A 87 -14.92 -2.02 8.39
C LEU A 87 -13.44 -2.43 8.25
N VAL A 88 -12.50 -1.49 8.47
CA VAL A 88 -11.06 -1.82 8.45
C VAL A 88 -10.66 -2.72 9.63
N ALA A 89 -11.29 -2.58 10.79
CA ALA A 89 -11.03 -3.47 11.92
C ALA A 89 -11.51 -4.90 11.63
N GLU A 90 -12.65 -5.06 10.95
CA GLU A 90 -13.19 -6.34 10.48
C GLU A 90 -12.31 -6.96 9.40
N ASP A 91 -11.90 -6.18 8.39
CA ASP A 91 -10.96 -6.65 7.36
C ASP A 91 -9.66 -7.18 7.98
N ARG A 92 -9.10 -6.47 8.96
CA ARG A 92 -7.91 -6.92 9.70
C ARG A 92 -8.16 -8.23 10.46
N ARG A 93 -9.35 -8.44 11.01
CA ARG A 93 -9.73 -9.71 11.67
C ARG A 93 -9.83 -10.82 10.62
N ALA A 94 -10.46 -10.56 9.48
CA ALA A 94 -10.57 -11.50 8.36
C ALA A 94 -9.20 -11.89 7.82
N GLY A 95 -8.30 -10.94 7.60
CA GLY A 95 -6.92 -11.21 7.16
C GLY A 95 -6.14 -12.09 8.14
N ARG A 96 -6.29 -11.87 9.46
CA ARG A 96 -5.70 -12.78 10.47
C ARG A 96 -6.29 -14.19 10.41
N LYS A 97 -7.60 -14.31 10.15
CA LYS A 97 -8.28 -15.60 10.00
C LYS A 97 -7.79 -16.33 8.74
N ILE A 98 -7.70 -15.66 7.60
CA ILE A 98 -7.15 -16.20 6.36
C ILE A 98 -5.70 -16.68 6.58
N ALA A 99 -4.85 -15.89 7.25
CA ALA A 99 -3.48 -16.29 7.56
C ALA A 99 -3.42 -17.55 8.46
N ALA A 100 -4.37 -17.71 9.39
CA ALA A 100 -4.49 -18.93 10.18
C ALA A 100 -4.92 -20.13 9.30
N LEU A 101 -5.93 -19.96 8.44
CA LEU A 101 -6.39 -21.00 7.52
C LEU A 101 -5.30 -21.45 6.55
N TYR A 102 -4.44 -20.55 6.06
CA TYR A 102 -3.30 -20.94 5.22
C TYR A 102 -2.26 -21.80 5.94
N ARG A 103 -2.11 -21.63 7.27
CA ARG A 103 -1.26 -22.54 8.07
C ARG A 103 -1.90 -23.91 8.18
N GLU A 104 -3.18 -23.98 8.52
CA GLU A 104 -3.93 -25.24 8.55
C GLU A 104 -3.93 -25.95 7.19
N LEU A 105 -4.03 -25.19 6.09
CA LEU A 105 -4.00 -25.73 4.74
C LEU A 105 -2.65 -26.38 4.42
N ARG A 106 -1.55 -25.79 4.90
CA ARG A 106 -0.22 -26.38 4.77
C ARG A 106 -0.12 -27.69 5.54
N ASP A 107 -0.61 -27.72 6.78
CA ASP A 107 -0.56 -28.91 7.63
C ASP A 107 -1.42 -30.04 7.04
N ALA A 108 -2.63 -29.74 6.56
CA ALA A 108 -3.52 -30.70 5.89
C ALA A 108 -2.88 -31.29 4.62
N ARG A 109 -2.17 -30.47 3.83
CA ARG A 109 -1.42 -30.95 2.65
C ARG A 109 -0.27 -31.90 3.04
N GLN A 110 0.45 -31.60 4.12
CA GLN A 110 1.52 -32.47 4.62
C GLN A 110 0.99 -33.81 5.12
N ALA A 111 -0.22 -33.81 5.71
CA ALA A 111 -0.91 -35.02 6.16
C ALA A 111 -1.63 -35.79 5.03
N ALA A 112 -1.60 -35.29 3.78
CA ALA A 112 -2.35 -35.83 2.65
C ALA A 112 -3.88 -35.94 2.88
N ASP A 113 -4.45 -35.04 3.70
CA ASP A 113 -5.90 -34.99 3.99
C ASP A 113 -6.63 -34.16 2.92
N ALA A 114 -6.99 -34.81 1.81
CA ALA A 114 -7.64 -34.16 0.68
C ALA A 114 -8.99 -33.49 1.04
N PRO A 115 -9.92 -34.13 1.79
CA PRO A 115 -11.17 -33.48 2.20
C PRO A 115 -10.95 -32.19 3.00
N ARG A 116 -9.97 -32.18 3.91
CA ARG A 116 -9.66 -30.99 4.70
C ARG A 116 -9.04 -29.88 3.87
N VAL A 117 -8.19 -30.22 2.90
CA VAL A 117 -7.60 -29.26 1.97
C VAL A 117 -8.68 -28.53 1.18
N GLU A 118 -9.64 -29.25 0.61
CA GLU A 118 -10.75 -28.67 -0.16
C GLU A 118 -11.61 -27.73 0.70
N GLN A 119 -11.97 -28.17 1.92
CA GLN A 119 -12.74 -27.37 2.87
C GLN A 119 -12.02 -26.05 3.22
N LEU A 120 -10.72 -26.11 3.50
CA LEU A 120 -9.93 -24.93 3.87
C LEU A 120 -9.79 -23.96 2.69
N GLN A 121 -9.61 -24.47 1.47
CA GLN A 121 -9.58 -23.64 0.26
C GLN A 121 -10.91 -22.91 0.04
N ALA A 122 -12.05 -23.60 0.22
CA ALA A 122 -13.36 -22.97 0.12
C ALA A 122 -13.57 -21.86 1.16
N GLN A 123 -13.15 -22.09 2.42
CA GLN A 123 -13.23 -21.07 3.48
C GLN A 123 -12.35 -19.85 3.21
N ILE A 124 -11.14 -20.06 2.67
CA ILE A 124 -10.25 -18.97 2.27
C ILE A 124 -10.90 -18.17 1.14
N ALA A 125 -11.36 -18.84 0.08
CA ALA A 125 -12.00 -18.20 -1.06
C ALA A 125 -13.24 -17.39 -0.66
N GLU A 126 -14.07 -17.90 0.25
CA GLU A 126 -15.24 -17.19 0.78
C GLU A 126 -14.83 -15.92 1.53
N LEU A 127 -13.83 -15.99 2.40
CA LEU A 127 -13.34 -14.81 3.14
C LEU A 127 -12.70 -13.78 2.22
N GLU A 128 -11.91 -14.21 1.24
CA GLU A 128 -11.32 -13.32 0.23
C GLU A 128 -12.38 -12.68 -0.67
N SER A 129 -13.42 -13.42 -1.05
CA SER A 129 -14.57 -12.88 -1.79
C SER A 129 -15.30 -11.79 -0.98
N ARG A 130 -15.55 -12.03 0.32
CA ARG A 130 -16.15 -11.02 1.20
C ARG A 130 -15.29 -9.77 1.32
N ARG A 131 -13.98 -9.93 1.55
CA ARG A 131 -13.03 -8.80 1.62
C ARG A 131 -13.00 -7.98 0.33
N ARG A 132 -13.08 -8.64 -0.83
CA ARG A 132 -13.20 -7.97 -2.13
C ARG A 132 -14.52 -7.21 -2.28
N ALA A 133 -15.63 -7.81 -1.87
CA ALA A 133 -16.95 -7.17 -1.92
C ALA A 133 -17.03 -5.92 -1.04
N ASP A 134 -16.31 -5.90 0.09
CA ASP A 134 -16.25 -4.74 0.97
C ASP A 134 -15.38 -3.59 0.41
N GLY A 135 -14.64 -3.81 -0.68
CA GLY A 135 -13.87 -2.77 -1.38
C GLY A 135 -12.68 -2.20 -0.61
N LEU A 136 -12.22 -2.90 0.44
CA LEU A 136 -11.11 -2.45 1.30
C LEU A 136 -9.73 -2.94 0.83
N GLU A 137 -9.68 -3.71 -0.24
CA GLU A 137 -8.44 -4.28 -0.76
C GLU A 137 -7.59 -3.18 -1.44
N GLY A 138 -6.37 -2.96 -0.92
CA GLY A 138 -5.39 -2.04 -1.47
C GLY A 138 -5.46 -0.61 -0.93
N ASP A 139 -6.64 0.02 -0.86
CA ASP A 139 -6.80 1.39 -0.35
C ASP A 139 -8.06 1.56 0.52
N PRO A 140 -7.94 1.39 1.85
CA PRO A 140 -9.08 1.57 2.75
C PRO A 140 -9.52 3.04 2.89
N LEU A 141 -8.73 4.01 2.42
CA LEU A 141 -9.13 5.43 2.46
C LEU A 141 -9.99 5.82 1.27
N GLY A 142 -9.83 5.15 0.11
CA GLY A 142 -10.55 5.47 -1.12
C GLY A 142 -12.08 5.56 -0.92
N PRO A 143 -12.74 4.50 -0.43
CA PRO A 143 -14.19 4.49 -0.19
C PRO A 143 -14.63 5.56 0.81
N PHE A 144 -13.83 5.78 1.87
CA PHE A 144 -14.11 6.80 2.87
C PHE A 144 -14.08 8.21 2.28
N LEU A 145 -13.02 8.54 1.53
CA LEU A 145 -12.86 9.86 0.91
C LEU A 145 -13.92 10.07 -0.18
N GLN A 146 -14.25 9.05 -0.97
CA GLN A 146 -15.33 9.13 -1.96
C GLN A 146 -16.67 9.48 -1.29
N ALA A 147 -17.03 8.78 -0.21
CA ALA A 147 -18.27 9.06 0.52
C ALA A 147 -18.24 10.43 1.21
N ALA A 148 -17.09 10.85 1.75
CA ALA A 148 -16.92 12.18 2.34
C ALA A 148 -17.10 13.30 1.31
N GLY A 149 -16.63 13.12 0.06
CA GLY A 149 -16.85 14.06 -1.04
C GLY A 149 -18.34 14.27 -1.37
N GLY A 150 -19.18 13.25 -1.17
CA GLY A 150 -20.64 13.35 -1.30
C GLY A 150 -21.31 14.26 -0.27
N LEU A 151 -20.64 14.53 0.86
CA LEU A 151 -21.12 15.44 1.90
C LEU A 151 -20.74 16.90 1.62
N MET A 152 -19.82 17.15 0.68
CA MET A 152 -19.28 18.49 0.40
C MET A 152 -20.22 19.32 -0.47
N ARG A 153 -20.43 20.57 -0.06
CA ARG A 153 -21.14 21.57 -0.88
C ARG A 153 -20.30 21.95 -2.10
N PRO A 154 -20.89 22.48 -3.19
CA PRO A 154 -20.16 22.86 -4.40
C PRO A 154 -18.92 23.73 -4.12
N GLU A 155 -19.05 24.72 -3.23
CA GLU A 155 -17.96 25.62 -2.83
C GLU A 155 -16.81 24.94 -2.04
N GLN A 156 -17.05 23.78 -1.42
CA GLN A 156 -16.07 23.02 -0.65
C GLN A 156 -15.31 21.98 -1.51
N ARG A 157 -15.87 21.59 -2.67
CA ARG A 157 -15.39 20.45 -3.47
C ARG A 157 -13.96 20.61 -3.96
N GLU A 158 -13.58 21.80 -4.43
CA GLU A 158 -12.23 22.05 -4.94
C GLU A 158 -11.17 21.83 -3.85
N LYS A 159 -11.37 22.43 -2.67
CA LYS A 159 -10.47 22.26 -1.52
C LYS A 159 -10.48 20.82 -1.00
N PHE A 160 -11.64 20.17 -1.00
CA PHE A 160 -11.74 18.74 -0.64
C PHE A 160 -10.91 17.86 -1.58
N GLU A 161 -11.00 18.05 -2.90
CA GLU A 161 -10.22 17.27 -3.86
C GLU A 161 -8.71 17.52 -3.71
N ALA A 162 -8.29 18.75 -3.41
CA ALA A 162 -6.89 19.05 -3.09
C ALA A 162 -6.40 18.27 -1.84
N ILE A 163 -7.20 18.25 -0.75
CA ILE A 163 -6.89 17.48 0.46
C ILE A 163 -6.89 15.97 0.15
N ARG A 164 -7.86 15.48 -0.63
CA ARG A 164 -7.97 14.08 -1.04
C ARG A 164 -6.73 13.64 -1.82
N HIS A 165 -6.30 14.41 -2.80
CA HIS A 165 -5.07 14.16 -3.56
C HIS A 165 -3.86 14.06 -2.62
N GLU A 166 -3.73 15.02 -1.69
CA GLU A 166 -2.62 15.01 -0.74
C GLU A 166 -2.62 13.74 0.14
N LEU A 167 -3.79 13.33 0.64
CA LEU A 167 -3.96 12.16 1.50
C LEU A 167 -3.73 10.84 0.76
N VAL A 168 -4.27 10.70 -0.46
CA VAL A 168 -4.06 9.51 -1.30
C VAL A 168 -2.57 9.39 -1.64
N ASP A 169 -1.93 10.48 -2.02
CA ASP A 169 -0.51 10.46 -2.32
C ASP A 169 0.33 10.09 -1.08
N GLN A 170 -0.11 10.46 0.14
CA GLN A 170 0.59 10.11 1.39
C GLN A 170 0.51 8.60 1.73
N THR A 171 -0.44 7.88 1.13
CA THR A 171 -0.64 6.45 1.40
C THR A 171 0.21 5.54 0.51
N ARG A 172 0.58 6.01 -0.68
CA ARG A 172 1.35 5.24 -1.67
C ARG A 172 2.84 5.54 -1.54
N ASP A 173 3.67 4.69 -2.14
CA ASP A 173 5.14 4.80 -2.25
C ASP A 173 5.66 6.18 -2.75
N GLY A 174 4.77 7.08 -3.17
CA GLY A 174 5.05 8.48 -3.47
C GLY A 174 5.51 9.34 -2.29
N THR A 175 5.50 8.86 -1.05
CA THR A 175 6.11 9.60 0.09
C THR A 175 7.62 9.71 -0.04
N ALA A 176 8.32 8.65 -0.47
CA ALA A 176 9.77 8.70 -0.69
C ALA A 176 10.13 9.61 -1.87
N LEU A 177 9.38 9.52 -2.98
CA LEU A 177 9.55 10.39 -4.16
C LEU A 177 9.34 11.86 -3.80
N ARG A 178 8.24 12.20 -3.11
CA ARG A 178 7.97 13.59 -2.74
C ARG A 178 8.97 14.14 -1.74
N GLU A 179 9.44 13.30 -0.81
CA GLU A 179 10.50 13.69 0.09
C GLU A 179 11.77 14.05 -0.69
N LEU A 180 12.20 13.15 -1.59
CA LEU A 180 13.37 13.37 -2.42
C LEU A 180 13.23 14.63 -3.26
N VAL A 181 12.13 14.77 -4.00
CA VAL A 181 11.85 15.95 -4.83
C VAL A 181 11.86 17.24 -3.98
N ARG A 182 11.45 17.18 -2.72
CA ARG A 182 11.47 18.33 -1.82
C ARG A 182 12.88 18.67 -1.33
N THR A 183 13.73 17.68 -1.04
CA THR A 183 15.07 17.91 -0.46
C THR A 183 16.17 18.06 -1.52
N LEU A 184 15.96 17.54 -2.72
CA LEU A 184 16.96 17.54 -3.80
C LEU A 184 17.53 18.92 -4.13
N PRO A 185 16.72 20.01 -4.20
CA PRO A 185 17.26 21.34 -4.47
C PRO A 185 18.28 21.81 -3.42
N ASP A 186 18.02 21.49 -2.15
CA ASP A 186 18.84 21.92 -1.03
C ASP A 186 20.09 21.02 -0.89
N GLU A 187 19.93 19.71 -1.11
CA GLU A 187 21.02 18.73 -1.10
C GLU A 187 22.04 19.02 -2.22
N LEU A 188 21.57 19.38 -3.41
CA LEU A 188 22.41 19.78 -4.53
C LEU A 188 22.83 21.25 -4.48
N LYS A 189 22.30 22.03 -3.53
CA LYS A 189 22.52 23.48 -3.43
C LYS A 189 22.30 24.17 -4.78
N LEU A 190 21.16 23.90 -5.41
CA LEU A 190 20.82 24.47 -6.72
C LEU A 190 20.76 25.99 -6.63
N ASP A 191 21.35 26.67 -7.62
CA ASP A 191 21.17 28.11 -7.79
C ASP A 191 19.79 28.44 -8.39
N GLU A 192 19.46 29.72 -8.50
CA GLU A 192 18.13 30.17 -8.93
C GLU A 192 17.77 29.67 -10.35
N PRO A 193 18.65 29.79 -11.38
CA PRO A 193 18.39 29.20 -12.69
C PRO A 193 18.17 27.68 -12.66
N GLN A 194 19.00 26.94 -11.91
CA GLN A 194 18.87 25.49 -11.79
C GLN A 194 17.58 25.09 -11.07
N ARG A 195 17.20 25.82 -10.02
CA ARG A 195 15.98 25.59 -9.24
C ARG A 195 14.73 25.81 -10.08
N SER A 196 14.69 26.88 -10.89
CA SER A 196 13.61 27.10 -11.86
C SER A 196 13.50 25.94 -12.84
N LYS A 197 14.62 25.41 -13.35
CA LYS A 197 14.60 24.25 -14.25
C LYS A 197 14.10 22.99 -13.54
N PHE A 198 14.56 22.75 -12.32
CA PHE A 198 14.10 21.63 -11.51
C PHE A 198 12.58 21.68 -11.29
N ASP A 199 12.02 22.85 -10.96
CA ASP A 199 10.58 23.02 -10.74
C ASP A 199 9.76 22.74 -12.02
N GLU A 200 10.26 23.13 -13.20
CA GLU A 200 9.66 22.75 -14.49
C GLU A 200 9.63 21.24 -14.70
N LEU A 201 10.77 20.56 -14.45
CA LEU A 201 10.88 19.10 -14.58
C LEU A 201 9.90 18.39 -13.64
N VAL A 202 9.80 18.86 -12.39
CA VAL A 202 8.86 18.33 -11.40
C VAL A 202 7.41 18.56 -11.83
N ALA A 203 7.08 19.71 -12.41
CA ALA A 203 5.75 19.98 -12.94
C ALA A 203 5.39 19.01 -14.08
N GLN A 204 6.31 18.79 -15.03
CA GLN A 204 6.13 17.82 -16.11
C GLN A 204 5.95 16.39 -15.59
N MET A 205 6.71 16.00 -14.57
CA MET A 205 6.55 14.70 -13.93
C MET A 205 5.18 14.55 -13.26
N ARG A 206 4.66 15.61 -12.61
CA ARG A 206 3.33 15.58 -11.99
C ARG A 206 2.24 15.44 -13.04
N GLU A 207 2.36 16.14 -14.16
CA GLU A 207 1.44 16.02 -15.29
C GLU A 207 1.46 14.59 -15.87
N GLN A 208 2.66 14.04 -16.14
CA GLN A 208 2.83 12.65 -16.59
C GLN A 208 2.27 11.64 -15.59
N ALA A 209 2.50 11.86 -14.29
CA ALA A 209 1.93 11.03 -13.24
C ALA A 209 0.40 11.08 -13.19
N GLY A 210 -0.21 12.24 -13.49
CA GLY A 210 -1.66 12.38 -13.63
C GLY A 210 -2.23 11.59 -14.81
N VAL A 211 -1.56 11.65 -15.96
CA VAL A 211 -1.92 10.83 -17.14
C VAL A 211 -1.78 9.34 -16.84
N GLU A 212 -0.69 8.94 -16.19
CA GLU A 212 -0.47 7.55 -15.78
C GLU A 212 -1.45 7.10 -14.69
N ALA A 213 -1.92 8.00 -13.82
CA ALA A 213 -2.97 7.69 -12.86
C ALA A 213 -4.29 7.35 -13.57
N GLY A 214 -4.58 8.00 -14.70
CA GLY A 214 -5.71 7.66 -15.58
C GLY A 214 -5.63 6.25 -16.19
N ARG A 215 -4.41 5.69 -16.37
CA ARG A 215 -4.21 4.30 -16.80
C ARG A 215 -4.57 3.27 -15.71
N GLY A 216 -4.87 3.72 -14.49
CA GLY A 216 -5.24 2.84 -13.38
C GLY A 216 -6.52 2.04 -13.67
N ASP A 217 -7.49 2.62 -14.36
CA ASP A 217 -8.73 1.92 -14.72
C ASP A 217 -8.50 0.89 -15.84
N GLU A 218 -7.64 1.19 -16.82
CA GLU A 218 -7.21 0.24 -17.85
C GLU A 218 -6.47 -0.95 -17.24
N LEU A 219 -5.53 -0.70 -16.33
CA LEU A 219 -4.84 -1.76 -15.59
C LEU A 219 -5.81 -2.63 -14.78
N ARG A 220 -6.82 -2.01 -14.13
CA ARG A 220 -7.84 -2.75 -13.38
C ARG A 220 -8.61 -3.71 -14.29
N GLN A 221 -9.05 -3.24 -15.46
CA GLN A 221 -9.73 -4.08 -16.45
C GLN A 221 -8.83 -5.24 -16.92
N LEU A 222 -7.55 -4.98 -17.20
CA LEU A 222 -6.61 -6.03 -17.60
C LEU A 222 -6.41 -7.10 -16.51
N TYR A 223 -6.39 -6.71 -15.24
CA TYR A 223 -6.32 -7.67 -14.13
C TYR A 223 -7.58 -8.55 -14.04
N GLU A 224 -8.76 -7.96 -14.21
CA GLU A 224 -10.04 -8.69 -14.23
C GLU A 224 -10.08 -9.68 -15.40
N GLU A 225 -9.67 -9.26 -16.60
CA GLU A 225 -9.58 -10.15 -17.77
C GLU A 225 -8.55 -11.27 -17.56
N GLN A 226 -7.39 -10.96 -16.96
CA GLN A 226 -6.36 -11.96 -16.68
C GLN A 226 -6.89 -13.01 -15.71
N HIS A 227 -7.64 -12.58 -14.69
CA HIS A 227 -8.26 -13.49 -13.73
C HIS A 227 -9.29 -14.40 -14.40
N ALA A 228 -10.19 -13.84 -15.21
CA ALA A 228 -11.20 -14.61 -15.94
C ALA A 228 -10.57 -15.62 -16.91
N ALA A 229 -9.46 -15.26 -17.58
CA ALA A 229 -8.73 -16.18 -18.45
C ALA A 229 -8.15 -17.37 -17.68
N ARG A 230 -7.61 -17.15 -16.47
CA ARG A 230 -7.12 -18.22 -15.60
C ARG A 230 -8.24 -19.13 -15.11
N GLU A 231 -9.39 -18.57 -14.73
CA GLU A 231 -10.57 -19.36 -14.32
C GLU A 231 -11.11 -20.23 -15.47
N ALA A 232 -11.00 -19.76 -16.72
CA ALA A 232 -11.36 -20.50 -17.91
C ALA A 232 -10.28 -21.52 -18.37
N GLY A 233 -9.11 -21.55 -17.74
CA GLY A 233 -7.97 -22.39 -18.15
C GLY A 233 -7.25 -21.93 -19.43
N ASP A 234 -7.47 -20.68 -19.87
CA ASP A 234 -6.81 -20.09 -21.04
C ASP A 234 -5.47 -19.44 -20.65
N GLU A 235 -4.46 -20.27 -20.43
CA GLU A 235 -3.12 -19.84 -20.01
C GLU A 235 -2.43 -18.95 -21.05
N ALA A 236 -2.68 -19.17 -22.34
CA ALA A 236 -2.10 -18.38 -23.42
C ALA A 236 -2.61 -16.92 -23.36
N ARG A 237 -3.91 -16.73 -23.14
CA ARG A 237 -4.49 -15.39 -22.94
C ARG A 237 -4.01 -14.76 -21.63
N ALA A 238 -3.98 -15.52 -20.54
CA ALA A 238 -3.52 -15.02 -19.25
C ALA A 238 -2.06 -14.51 -19.30
N ALA A 239 -1.19 -15.20 -20.03
CA ALA A 239 0.21 -14.81 -20.25
C ALA A 239 0.32 -13.54 -21.12
N SER A 240 -0.47 -13.44 -22.19
CA SER A 240 -0.52 -12.24 -23.04
C SER A 240 -0.99 -11.01 -22.25
N LEU A 241 -2.02 -11.16 -21.41
CA LEU A 241 -2.50 -10.10 -20.52
C LEU A 241 -1.46 -9.74 -19.46
N ALA A 242 -0.71 -10.72 -18.92
CA ALA A 242 0.40 -10.46 -18.00
C ALA A 242 1.47 -9.54 -18.62
N ALA A 243 1.85 -9.80 -19.87
CA ALA A 243 2.84 -8.99 -20.58
C ALA A 243 2.35 -7.54 -20.79
N LYS A 244 1.08 -7.36 -21.18
CA LYS A 244 0.47 -6.02 -21.33
C LYS A 244 0.40 -5.27 -20.01
N ILE A 245 0.02 -5.95 -18.94
CA ILE A 245 -0.02 -5.37 -17.58
C ILE A 245 1.37 -4.88 -17.20
N GLU A 246 2.40 -5.71 -17.42
CA GLU A 246 3.78 -5.34 -17.08
C GLU A 246 4.30 -4.17 -17.92
N GLU A 247 3.92 -4.09 -19.20
CA GLU A 247 4.26 -2.96 -20.08
C GLU A 247 3.59 -1.65 -19.63
N LEU A 248 2.32 -1.71 -19.24
CA LEU A 248 1.55 -0.55 -18.80
C LEU A 248 1.81 -0.17 -17.34
N ARG A 249 2.46 -1.05 -16.57
CA ARG A 249 2.71 -0.84 -15.17
C ARG A 249 3.59 0.40 -14.99
N PRO A 250 3.15 1.41 -14.20
CA PRO A 250 3.98 2.56 -13.93
C PRO A 250 5.23 2.09 -13.21
N ASN A 251 6.39 2.31 -13.84
CA ASN A 251 7.69 2.00 -13.26
C ASN A 251 8.22 3.26 -12.54
N PRO A 252 8.06 3.37 -11.21
CA PRO A 252 8.47 4.57 -10.49
C PRO A 252 9.96 4.85 -10.66
N ARG A 253 10.79 3.81 -10.81
CA ARG A 253 12.23 3.93 -11.04
C ARG A 253 12.54 4.62 -12.36
N ARG A 254 11.83 4.31 -13.45
CA ARG A 254 12.01 5.01 -14.74
C ARG A 254 11.71 6.51 -14.62
N ARG A 255 10.72 6.88 -13.79
CA ARG A 255 10.41 8.30 -13.55
C ARG A 255 11.56 9.02 -12.83
N PHE A 256 12.20 8.38 -11.85
CA PHE A 256 13.40 8.92 -11.19
C PHE A 256 14.60 9.00 -12.13
N GLU A 257 14.85 7.95 -12.91
CA GLU A 257 15.95 7.92 -13.88
C GLU A 257 15.80 9.08 -14.87
N LYS A 258 14.59 9.30 -15.41
CA LYS A 258 14.30 10.43 -16.29
C LYS A 258 14.56 11.78 -15.63
N LEU A 259 14.09 11.99 -14.39
CA LEU A 259 14.37 13.24 -13.65
C LEU A 259 15.87 13.48 -13.49
N PHE A 260 16.63 12.44 -13.12
CA PHE A 260 18.07 12.56 -12.95
C PHE A 260 18.78 12.83 -14.27
N ASP A 261 18.40 12.14 -15.34
CA ASP A 261 19.01 12.32 -16.67
C ASP A 261 18.72 13.72 -17.25
N GLU A 262 17.53 14.28 -16.97
CA GLU A 262 17.16 15.64 -17.41
C GLU A 262 17.77 16.74 -16.52
N LEU A 263 18.05 16.45 -15.24
CA LEU A 263 18.67 17.38 -14.31
C LEU A 263 20.20 17.43 -14.45
N GLU A 264 20.86 16.30 -14.70
CA GLU A 264 22.32 16.20 -14.85
C GLU A 264 22.98 17.27 -15.76
N PRO A 265 22.45 17.61 -16.96
CA PRO A 265 23.09 18.58 -17.85
C PRO A 265 23.06 20.03 -17.34
N VAL A 266 22.18 20.38 -16.39
CA VAL A 266 22.13 21.72 -15.79
C VAL A 266 22.99 21.87 -14.54
N LEU A 267 23.57 20.78 -14.04
CA LEU A 267 24.41 20.76 -12.86
C LEU A 267 25.88 21.05 -13.19
N ASN A 268 26.60 21.64 -12.23
CA ASN A 268 28.06 21.71 -12.26
C ASN A 268 28.68 20.37 -11.79
N ASP A 269 29.99 20.20 -11.97
CA ASP A 269 30.65 18.91 -11.71
C ASP A 269 30.55 18.44 -10.24
N GLY A 270 30.60 19.37 -9.28
CA GLY A 270 30.41 19.05 -7.87
C GLY A 270 28.99 18.56 -7.56
N GLN A 271 27.99 19.19 -8.18
CA GLN A 271 26.59 18.79 -8.06
C GLN A 271 26.30 17.46 -8.77
N LYS A 272 26.95 17.18 -9.90
CA LYS A 272 26.82 15.89 -10.60
C LYS A 272 27.32 14.73 -9.75
N ALA A 273 28.43 14.91 -9.04
CA ALA A 273 28.92 13.91 -8.09
C ALA A 273 27.90 13.63 -6.97
N ALA A 274 27.34 14.69 -6.36
CA ALA A 274 26.30 14.56 -5.36
C ALA A 274 25.02 13.90 -5.93
N LEU A 275 24.62 14.26 -7.15
CA LEU A 275 23.49 13.64 -7.85
C LEU A 275 23.71 12.14 -8.07
N ALA A 276 24.93 11.73 -8.42
CA ALA A 276 25.27 10.32 -8.62
C ALA A 276 25.12 9.49 -7.31
N GLU A 277 25.57 10.03 -6.17
CA GLU A 277 25.39 9.39 -4.86
C GLU A 277 23.91 9.28 -4.47
N ILE A 278 23.14 10.35 -4.71
CA ILE A 278 21.69 10.36 -4.46
C ILE A 278 20.97 9.37 -5.39
N ARG A 279 21.37 9.32 -6.68
CA ARG A 279 20.85 8.39 -7.67
C ARG A 279 21.13 6.95 -7.26
N GLU A 280 22.34 6.63 -6.84
CA GLU A 280 22.70 5.29 -6.36
C GLU A 280 21.89 4.90 -5.13
N SER A 281 21.84 5.76 -4.10
CA SER A 281 21.11 5.47 -2.86
C SER A 281 19.59 5.34 -3.06
N THR A 282 19.01 6.15 -3.96
CA THR A 282 17.59 6.10 -4.29
C THR A 282 17.24 4.87 -5.13
N LEU A 283 18.01 4.60 -6.20
CA LEU A 283 17.74 3.51 -7.15
C LEU A 283 18.16 2.13 -6.63
N ALA A 284 19.07 2.06 -5.66
CA ALA A 284 19.42 0.81 -4.98
C ALA A 284 18.27 0.24 -4.09
N GLY A 285 17.10 0.89 -4.07
CA GLY A 285 15.94 0.44 -3.31
C GLY A 285 15.98 0.94 -1.87
N GLY A 286 15.98 2.27 -1.72
CA GLY A 286 16.04 3.05 -0.47
C GLY A 286 15.74 2.29 0.81
N GLY A 287 16.77 2.11 1.64
CA GLY A 287 16.66 1.74 3.05
C GLY A 287 16.34 0.28 3.39
N HIS A 288 16.07 -0.59 2.40
CA HIS A 288 15.97 -2.04 2.65
C HIS A 288 17.29 -2.75 2.49
N ALA A 289 18.19 -2.34 1.59
CA ALA A 289 19.46 -3.04 1.41
C ALA A 289 20.30 -3.11 2.72
N GLU A 290 20.44 -2.00 3.45
CA GLU A 290 21.19 -1.96 4.72
C GLU A 290 20.46 -2.69 5.87
N GLY A 291 19.14 -2.52 5.97
CA GLY A 291 18.34 -3.24 6.97
C GLY A 291 18.29 -4.75 6.69
N ASP A 292 18.29 -5.13 5.41
CA ASP A 292 18.34 -6.51 4.97
C ASP A 292 19.74 -7.10 5.15
N GLU A 293 20.81 -6.29 5.06
CA GLU A 293 22.16 -6.70 5.42
C GLU A 293 22.29 -6.97 6.92
N LEU A 294 21.75 -6.11 7.79
CA LEU A 294 21.65 -6.34 9.23
C LEU A 294 20.90 -7.64 9.55
N ARG A 295 19.72 -7.83 8.95
CA ARG A 295 18.93 -9.07 9.11
C ARG A 295 19.63 -10.29 8.54
N LEU A 296 20.37 -10.13 7.44
CA LEU A 296 21.16 -11.19 6.83
C LEU A 296 22.30 -11.62 7.77
N MET A 297 23.06 -10.67 8.31
CA MET A 297 24.13 -10.94 9.28
C MET A 297 23.60 -11.70 10.50
N LEU A 298 22.50 -11.23 11.12
CA LEU A 298 21.89 -11.93 12.26
C LEU A 298 21.38 -13.33 11.89
N ARG A 299 20.81 -13.50 10.69
CA ARG A 299 20.36 -14.80 10.20
C ARG A 299 21.52 -15.77 9.96
N LEU A 300 22.62 -15.29 9.39
CA LEU A 300 23.81 -16.10 9.14
C LEU A 300 24.50 -16.48 10.46
N ALA A 301 24.59 -15.56 11.42
CA ALA A 301 25.12 -15.84 12.75
C ALA A 301 24.34 -16.98 13.45
N LYS A 302 23.02 -17.06 13.26
CA LYS A 302 22.18 -18.16 13.77
C LYS A 302 22.46 -19.52 13.13
N ARG A 303 23.13 -19.57 11.97
CA ARG A 303 23.46 -20.81 11.26
C ARG A 303 24.77 -21.42 11.73
N ILE A 304 25.60 -20.65 12.41
CA ILE A 304 26.87 -21.10 12.97
C ILE A 304 26.59 -21.87 14.26
N GLU A 305 27.39 -22.89 14.51
CA GLU A 305 27.34 -23.64 15.77
C GLU A 305 27.87 -22.78 16.92
N LEU A 306 26.96 -22.10 17.62
CA LEU A 306 27.27 -21.25 18.78
C LEU A 306 27.10 -22.01 20.10
N SER A 307 27.94 -21.71 21.09
CA SER A 307 27.74 -22.15 22.48
C SER A 307 26.48 -21.51 23.08
N ASP A 308 25.98 -22.03 24.20
CA ASP A 308 24.76 -21.49 24.81
C ASP A 308 24.95 -20.04 25.33
N GLU A 309 26.14 -19.71 25.81
CA GLU A 309 26.51 -18.33 26.16
C GLU A 309 26.54 -17.41 24.93
N GLN A 310 27.09 -17.88 23.81
CA GLN A 310 27.10 -17.13 22.55
C GLN A 310 25.69 -16.94 21.98
N LYS A 311 24.81 -17.95 22.07
CA LYS A 311 23.40 -17.83 21.69
C LYS A 311 22.67 -16.78 22.53
N GLN A 312 22.98 -16.70 23.83
CA GLN A 312 22.41 -15.68 24.70
C GLN A 312 22.89 -14.27 24.32
N LYS A 313 24.20 -14.10 24.08
CA LYS A 313 24.76 -12.84 23.55
C LYS A 313 24.16 -12.44 22.21
N LEU A 314 23.96 -13.39 21.30
CA LEU A 314 23.29 -13.14 20.03
C LEU A 314 21.87 -12.59 20.23
N ARG A 315 21.09 -13.15 21.16
CA ARG A 315 19.74 -12.65 21.48
C ARG A 315 19.78 -11.22 22.04
N GLU A 316 20.81 -10.87 22.79
CA GLU A 316 21.01 -9.51 23.31
C GLU A 316 21.34 -8.52 22.19
N ILE A 317 22.26 -8.90 21.29
CA ILE A 317 22.56 -8.13 20.07
C ILE A 317 21.30 -7.93 19.23
N GLU A 318 20.47 -8.95 19.04
CA GLU A 318 19.21 -8.84 18.29
C GLU A 318 18.22 -7.85 18.93
N ARG A 319 18.06 -7.89 20.26
CA ARG A 319 17.18 -6.97 20.99
C ARG A 319 17.68 -5.53 20.94
N ALA A 320 19.00 -5.34 21.09
CA ALA A 320 19.63 -4.03 21.01
C ALA A 320 19.50 -3.44 19.60
N THR A 321 19.81 -4.24 18.57
CA THR A 321 19.68 -3.88 17.16
C THR A 321 18.23 -3.50 16.83
N ALA A 322 17.25 -4.31 17.20
CA ALA A 322 15.83 -4.01 16.95
C ALA A 322 15.37 -2.72 17.65
N THR A 323 15.94 -2.39 18.81
CA THR A 323 15.64 -1.15 19.53
C THR A 323 16.27 0.05 18.84
N LEU A 324 17.53 -0.07 18.39
CA LEU A 324 18.25 0.98 17.67
C LEU A 324 17.66 1.22 16.28
N GLU A 325 17.35 0.17 15.52
CA GLU A 325 16.67 0.29 14.22
C GLU A 325 15.34 1.04 14.32
N ARG A 326 14.57 0.83 15.40
CA ARG A 326 13.31 1.57 15.63
C ARG A 326 13.52 3.04 15.97
N ARG A 327 14.66 3.38 16.59
CA ARG A 327 15.01 4.75 16.99
C ARG A 327 15.65 5.52 15.85
N LEU A 328 16.43 4.84 15.02
CA LEU A 328 16.98 5.42 13.80
C LEU A 328 15.82 5.78 12.88
N ALA A 329 15.76 7.06 12.50
CA ALA A 329 14.83 7.49 11.47
C ALA A 329 15.11 6.65 10.20
N ARG A 330 14.07 6.32 9.44
CA ARG A 330 14.20 5.60 8.15
C ARG A 330 15.15 6.27 7.15
N ARG A 331 15.63 7.48 7.45
CA ARG A 331 16.45 8.36 6.61
C ARG A 331 17.89 8.49 7.10
N ASP A 332 18.23 7.98 8.27
CA ASP A 332 19.59 8.06 8.78
C ASP A 332 20.44 6.91 8.22
N ALA A 333 20.85 7.05 6.95
CA ALA A 333 21.69 6.07 6.27
C ALA A 333 23.05 5.91 6.97
N ALA A 334 23.67 7.02 7.39
CA ALA A 334 24.93 6.99 8.13
C ALA A 334 24.79 6.25 9.47
N GLY A 335 23.71 6.51 10.21
CA GLY A 335 23.40 5.80 11.46
C GLY A 335 23.13 4.31 11.24
N ARG A 336 22.45 3.94 10.15
CA ARG A 336 22.21 2.52 9.80
C ARG A 336 23.48 1.79 9.38
N LYS A 337 24.33 2.43 8.57
CA LYS A 337 25.66 1.89 8.21
C LYS A 337 26.50 1.67 9.46
N THR A 338 26.55 2.67 10.34
CA THR A 338 27.27 2.58 11.63
C THR A 338 26.68 1.47 12.51
N LEU A 339 25.35 1.31 12.54
CA LEU A 339 24.70 0.21 13.24
C LEU A 339 25.08 -1.15 12.65
N GLY A 340 25.10 -1.28 11.32
CA GLY A 340 25.55 -2.49 10.62
C GLY A 340 26.99 -2.87 10.96
N GLU A 341 27.89 -1.89 10.94
CA GLU A 341 29.30 -2.07 11.32
C GLU A 341 29.46 -2.48 12.79
N ASN A 342 28.72 -1.84 13.71
CA ASN A 342 28.70 -2.19 15.13
C ASN A 342 28.18 -3.61 15.35
N VAL A 343 27.07 -4.00 14.72
CA VAL A 343 26.52 -5.35 14.83
C VAL A 343 27.50 -6.37 14.25
N LYS A 344 28.15 -6.09 13.12
CA LYS A 344 29.18 -6.98 12.57
C LYS A 344 30.32 -7.17 13.56
N ARG A 345 30.83 -6.09 14.16
CA ARG A 345 31.90 -6.15 15.17
C ARG A 345 31.47 -7.01 16.37
N ASP A 346 30.31 -6.73 16.94
CA ASP A 346 29.82 -7.43 18.14
C ASP A 346 29.60 -8.94 17.87
N LEU A 347 29.13 -9.29 16.66
CA LEU A 347 29.01 -10.68 16.21
C LEU A 347 30.37 -11.38 16.09
N LEU A 348 31.37 -10.71 15.51
CA LEU A 348 32.71 -11.28 15.38
C LEU A 348 33.39 -11.43 16.75
N GLU A 349 33.28 -10.44 17.62
CA GLU A 349 33.88 -10.48 18.97
C GLU A 349 33.37 -11.64 19.81
N MET A 350 32.07 -11.98 19.71
CA MET A 350 31.51 -13.11 20.46
C MET A 350 31.89 -14.49 19.90
N MET A 351 32.39 -14.58 18.65
CA MET A 351 32.72 -15.83 17.97
C MET A 351 34.19 -16.24 18.16
N THR A 352 34.45 -17.56 18.16
CA THR A 352 35.81 -18.12 18.07
C THR A 352 36.38 -17.94 16.65
N GLU A 353 37.69 -18.07 16.50
CA GLU A 353 38.34 -17.89 15.19
C GLU A 353 37.76 -18.79 14.08
N PRO A 354 37.54 -20.10 14.28
CA PRO A 354 36.89 -20.94 13.26
C PRO A 354 35.47 -20.48 12.92
N GLN A 355 34.68 -20.06 13.92
CA GLN A 355 33.33 -19.55 13.72
C GLN A 355 33.32 -18.23 12.93
N ARG A 356 34.30 -17.34 13.18
CA ARG A 356 34.46 -16.08 12.43
C ARG A 356 34.71 -16.33 10.95
N GLN A 357 35.62 -17.25 10.64
CA GLN A 357 35.92 -17.62 9.25
C GLN A 357 34.70 -18.21 8.54
N GLU A 358 33.93 -19.06 9.22
CA GLU A 358 32.68 -19.59 8.69
C GLU A 358 31.63 -18.48 8.47
N PHE A 359 31.48 -17.56 9.42
CA PHE A 359 30.58 -16.41 9.29
C PHE A 359 30.90 -15.54 8.09
N GLU A 360 32.17 -15.18 7.93
CA GLU A 360 32.63 -14.33 6.85
C GLU A 360 32.45 -15.00 5.49
N LYS A 361 32.77 -16.30 5.39
CA LYS A 361 32.51 -17.10 4.19
C LYS A 361 31.02 -17.11 3.84
N LEU A 362 30.14 -17.37 4.80
CA LEU A 362 28.69 -17.37 4.57
C LEU A 362 28.18 -15.98 4.14
N LEU A 363 28.74 -14.91 4.71
CA LEU A 363 28.38 -13.54 4.37
C LEU A 363 28.83 -13.18 2.95
N GLU A 364 30.04 -13.57 2.57
CA GLU A 364 30.59 -13.39 1.22
C GLU A 364 29.76 -14.16 0.18
N GLU A 365 29.46 -15.44 0.42
CA GLU A 365 28.61 -16.24 -0.46
C GLU A 365 27.20 -15.63 -0.60
N ALA A 366 26.63 -15.12 0.48
CA ALA A 366 25.33 -14.48 0.44
C ALA A 366 25.34 -13.18 -0.38
N ARG A 367 26.42 -12.38 -0.26
CA ARG A 367 26.62 -11.15 -1.04
C ARG A 367 26.84 -11.48 -2.53
N ALA A 368 27.64 -12.50 -2.86
CA ALA A 368 27.83 -12.95 -4.23
C ALA A 368 26.49 -13.36 -4.87
N ARG A 369 25.69 -14.20 -4.19
CA ARG A 369 24.36 -14.60 -4.66
C ARG A 369 23.40 -13.41 -4.83
N ALA A 370 23.50 -12.39 -3.97
CA ALA A 370 22.70 -11.18 -4.09
C ALA A 370 23.15 -10.32 -5.29
N GLY A 371 24.46 -10.27 -5.56
CA GLY A 371 25.04 -9.66 -6.76
C GLY A 371 24.52 -10.30 -8.04
N ASP A 372 24.63 -11.63 -8.16
CA ASP A 372 24.16 -12.39 -9.34
C ASP A 372 22.66 -12.17 -9.64
N ARG A 373 21.83 -12.11 -8.59
CA ARG A 373 20.39 -11.85 -8.73
C ARG A 373 20.12 -10.43 -9.22
N ARG A 374 20.90 -9.45 -8.76
CA ARG A 374 20.78 -8.06 -9.22
C ARG A 374 21.23 -7.91 -10.66
N GLU A 375 22.27 -8.65 -11.07
CA GLU A 375 22.74 -8.66 -12.46
C GLU A 375 21.71 -9.29 -13.40
N LYS A 376 21.11 -10.42 -13.02
CA LYS A 376 20.05 -11.07 -13.82
C LYS A 376 18.73 -10.30 -13.89
N ALA A 377 18.51 -9.36 -12.97
CA ALA A 377 17.30 -8.53 -12.93
C ALA A 377 17.46 -7.20 -13.68
N ARG A 378 18.68 -6.87 -14.12
CA ARG A 378 18.98 -5.78 -15.05
C ARG A 378 18.95 -6.33 -16.47
#